data_AF-A0A0H5QBZ5-F1
#
_entry.id   AF-A0A0H5QBZ5-F1
#
_cell.length_a   1.000
_cell.length_b   1.000
_cell.length_c   1.000
_cell.angle_alpha   90.00
_cell.angle_beta   90.00
_cell.angle_gamma   90.00
#
_symmetry.space_group_name_H-M   'P 1'
#
loop_
_entity.id
_entity.type
_entity.pdbx_description
1 polymer ?
#
loop_
_entity_poly.entity_id
_entity_poly.type
_entity_poly.pdbx_seq_one_letter_code
_entity_poly.pdbx_strand_id
1 'polypeptide(L)'
;MLTKLKILLFLFLFVFVLAINLLFFFFSSDIESFGNYQFEYVYDKGWPANYILVMKDGNEGNFDKIISGLVLEYYKEDDNIYFSYIDGQGFASDSCYYKPEISYGKIILNKNHIININSMEKNNFLSEDKIMKGTRNWLADPKNKCNIQTLD
;
A
#
# COMPACT_ATOMS: atom_id res chain seq x y z
N MET A 1 33.13 34.57 -23.79
CA MET A 1 32.40 33.33 -24.16
C MET A 1 32.56 32.23 -23.10
N LEU A 2 33.80 31.96 -22.64
CA LEU A 2 34.10 30.93 -21.63
C LEU A 2 33.31 31.08 -20.30
N THR A 3 33.12 32.30 -19.80
CA THR A 3 32.41 32.58 -18.55
C THR A 3 30.91 32.31 -18.63
N LYS A 4 30.28 32.67 -19.77
CA LYS A 4 28.85 32.41 -20.01
C LYS A 4 28.56 30.91 -20.14
N LEU A 5 29.47 30.18 -20.80
CA LEU A 5 29.37 28.72 -20.93
C LEU A 5 29.49 28.02 -19.56
N LYS A 6 30.42 28.46 -18.69
CA LYS A 6 30.56 27.94 -17.33
C LYS A 6 29.32 28.18 -16.45
N ILE A 7 28.72 29.37 -16.56
CA ILE A 7 27.49 29.70 -15.82
C ILE A 7 26.32 28.84 -16.31
N LEU A 8 26.20 28.65 -17.63
CA LEU A 8 25.16 27.79 -18.21
C LEU A 8 25.32 26.33 -17.77
N LEU A 9 26.56 25.82 -17.76
CA LEU A 9 26.86 24.47 -17.29
C LEU A 9 26.51 24.29 -15.80
N PHE A 10 26.82 25.29 -14.97
CA PHE A 10 26.49 25.27 -13.55
C PHE A 10 24.97 25.27 -13.30
N LEU A 11 24.22 26.10 -14.03
CA LEU A 11 22.76 26.12 -13.96
C LEU A 11 22.16 24.79 -14.41
N PHE A 12 22.68 24.20 -15.49
CA PHE A 12 22.23 22.89 -15.96
C PHE A 12 22.48 21.80 -14.90
N LEU A 13 23.68 21.75 -14.32
CA LEU A 13 24.01 20.81 -13.24
C LEU A 13 23.12 21.01 -12.02
N PHE A 14 22.84 22.26 -11.63
CA PHE A 14 21.97 22.58 -10.51
C PHE A 14 20.53 22.07 -10.74
N VAL A 15 19.97 22.35 -11.93
CA VAL A 15 18.62 21.86 -12.29
C VAL A 15 18.60 20.34 -12.39
N PHE A 16 19.65 19.71 -12.91
CA PHE A 16 19.76 18.26 -13.01
C PHE A 16 19.79 17.58 -11.63
N VAL A 17 20.58 18.11 -10.69
CA VAL A 17 20.63 17.61 -9.31
C VAL A 17 19.29 17.84 -8.61
N LEU A 18 18.63 18.98 -8.82
CA LEU A 18 17.30 19.25 -8.27
C LEU A 18 16.26 18.25 -8.81
N ALA A 19 16.28 17.99 -10.12
CA ALA A 19 15.39 17.03 -10.76
C ALA A 19 15.60 15.61 -10.22
N ILE A 20 16.85 15.19 -10.01
CA ILE A 20 17.17 13.89 -9.40
C ILE A 20 16.65 13.82 -7.95
N ASN A 21 16.85 14.86 -7.14
CA ASN A 21 16.34 14.86 -5.76
C ASN A 21 14.81 14.84 -5.71
N LEU A 22 14.15 15.60 -6.58
CA LEU A 22 12.69 15.55 -6.72
C LEU A 22 12.24 14.16 -7.17
N LEU A 23 12.95 13.54 -8.11
CA LEU A 23 12.67 12.19 -8.57
C LEU A 23 12.79 11.18 -7.41
N PHE A 24 13.84 11.24 -6.60
CA PHE A 24 13.97 10.41 -5.39
C PHE A 24 12.88 10.68 -4.35
N PHE A 25 12.44 11.93 -4.19
CA PHE A 25 11.33 12.29 -3.30
C PHE A 25 9.98 11.74 -3.79
N PHE A 26 9.73 11.70 -5.09
CA PHE A 26 8.53 11.07 -5.66
C PHE A 26 8.58 9.53 -5.63
N PHE A 27 9.78 8.94 -5.64
CA PHE A 27 9.97 7.49 -5.56
C PHE A 27 10.17 6.96 -4.14
N SER A 28 10.30 7.82 -3.12
CA SER A 28 10.18 7.36 -1.73
C SER A 28 8.72 7.05 -1.48
N SER A 29 8.31 5.81 -1.78
CA SER A 29 7.13 5.26 -1.16
C SER A 29 7.31 5.35 0.35
N ASP A 30 6.31 5.88 1.06
CA ASP A 30 6.25 5.75 2.52
C ASP A 30 6.06 4.26 2.83
N ILE A 31 7.19 3.54 2.91
CA ILE A 31 7.25 2.13 3.26
C ILE A 31 7.51 2.01 4.75
N GLU A 32 6.56 1.45 5.49
CA GLU A 32 6.79 1.04 6.87
C GLU A 32 7.11 -0.45 6.93
N SER A 33 8.28 -0.79 7.47
CA SER A 33 8.79 -2.15 7.51
C SER A 33 8.79 -2.72 8.93
N PHE A 34 8.29 -3.95 9.07
CA PHE A 34 8.18 -4.67 10.34
C PHE A 34 8.63 -6.12 10.18
N GLY A 35 9.91 -6.37 10.43
CA GLY A 35 10.51 -7.69 10.19
C GLY A 35 10.38 -8.08 8.71
N ASN A 36 9.62 -9.16 8.47
CA ASN A 36 9.36 -9.69 7.12
C ASN A 36 8.17 -9.04 6.43
N TYR A 37 7.45 -8.12 7.07
CA TYR A 37 6.27 -7.48 6.48
C TYR A 37 6.53 -6.02 6.17
N GLN A 38 5.93 -5.50 5.11
CA GLN A 38 5.98 -4.08 4.78
C GLN A 38 4.59 -3.60 4.38
N PHE A 39 4.26 -2.39 4.83
CA PHE A 39 3.10 -1.64 4.39
C PHE A 39 3.59 -0.53 3.47
N GLU A 40 3.23 -0.61 2.20
CA GLU A 40 3.59 0.37 1.19
C GLU A 40 2.43 1.32 0.97
N TYR A 41 2.62 2.61 1.23
CA TYR A 41 1.59 3.62 0.99
C TYR A 41 1.33 3.82 -0.50
N VAL A 42 0.05 3.90 -0.87
CA VAL A 42 -0.42 4.12 -2.24
C VAL A 42 -0.82 5.59 -2.42
N TYR A 43 -0.05 6.34 -3.21
CA TYR A 43 -0.34 7.75 -3.49
C TYR A 43 -1.43 7.98 -4.55
N ASP A 44 -1.83 6.93 -5.28
CA ASP A 44 -2.85 7.05 -6.31
C ASP A 44 -4.22 7.35 -5.70
N LYS A 45 -4.70 8.58 -5.89
CA LYS A 45 -6.00 9.05 -5.37
C LYS A 45 -7.20 8.34 -6.00
N GLY A 46 -7.00 7.61 -7.11
CA GLY A 46 -8.00 6.74 -7.71
C GLY A 46 -8.11 5.36 -7.04
N TRP A 47 -7.12 4.98 -6.23
CA TRP A 47 -7.05 3.69 -5.58
C TRP A 47 -7.99 3.60 -4.36
N PRO A 48 -8.71 2.50 -4.14
CA PRO A 48 -9.71 2.36 -3.07
C PRO A 48 -9.16 2.13 -1.65
N ALA A 49 -7.86 2.17 -1.45
CA ALA A 49 -7.14 1.72 -0.27
C ALA A 49 -5.83 2.52 -0.11
N ASN A 50 -5.32 2.59 1.11
CA ASN A 50 -4.16 3.45 1.42
C ASN A 50 -2.84 2.68 1.36
N TYR A 51 -2.87 1.36 1.54
CA TYR A 51 -1.67 0.55 1.69
C TYR A 51 -1.75 -0.77 0.92
N ILE A 52 -0.58 -1.27 0.56
CA ILE A 52 -0.36 -2.66 0.15
C ILE A 52 0.43 -3.34 1.26
N LEU A 53 -0.05 -4.50 1.73
CA LEU A 53 0.72 -5.36 2.62
C LEU A 53 1.48 -6.38 1.80
N VAL A 54 2.80 -6.33 1.91
CA VAL A 54 3.73 -7.25 1.29
C VAL A 54 4.56 -7.99 2.33
N MET A 55 5.08 -9.15 1.94
CA MET A 55 5.99 -9.95 2.73
C MET A 55 7.30 -10.13 1.97
N LYS A 56 8.41 -9.81 2.62
CA LYS A 56 9.77 -10.04 2.10
C LYS A 56 9.94 -11.51 1.78
N ASP A 57 10.07 -11.83 0.50
CA ASP A 57 10.50 -13.15 0.08
C ASP A 57 12.01 -13.21 0.31
N GLY A 58 12.48 -14.15 1.12
CA GLY A 58 13.85 -14.19 1.67
C GLY A 58 14.97 -14.44 0.64
N ASN A 59 14.71 -14.22 -0.64
CA ASN A 59 15.69 -14.30 -1.72
C ASN A 59 16.16 -12.89 -2.08
N GLU A 60 17.45 -12.61 -1.86
CA GLU A 60 18.09 -11.37 -2.30
C GLU A 60 17.83 -11.15 -3.80
N GLY A 61 16.99 -10.15 -4.11
CA GLY A 61 16.68 -9.75 -5.49
C GLY A 61 15.27 -10.08 -6.00
N ASN A 62 14.41 -10.74 -5.22
CA ASN A 62 13.00 -10.98 -5.61
C ASN A 62 12.04 -9.98 -4.97
N PHE A 63 10.98 -9.67 -5.72
CA PHE A 63 9.87 -8.80 -5.32
C PHE A 63 9.17 -9.33 -4.06
N ASP A 64 8.73 -8.42 -3.19
CA ASP A 64 7.94 -8.77 -2.01
C ASP A 64 6.64 -9.47 -2.43
N LYS A 65 6.31 -10.57 -1.75
CA LYS A 65 5.06 -11.30 -1.99
C LYS A 65 3.90 -10.45 -1.49
N ILE A 66 3.01 -10.04 -2.40
CA ILE A 66 1.78 -9.34 -2.03
C ILE A 66 0.91 -10.28 -1.19
N ILE A 67 0.62 -9.87 0.03
CA ILE A 67 -0.31 -10.55 0.93
C ILE A 67 -1.71 -9.96 0.76
N SER A 68 -1.82 -8.63 0.68
CA SER A 68 -3.08 -7.93 0.43
C SER A 68 -2.83 -6.58 -0.25
N GLY A 69 -3.48 -6.36 -1.40
CA GLY A 69 -3.36 -5.11 -2.16
C GLY A 69 -4.35 -4.02 -1.75
N LEU A 70 -5.28 -4.31 -0.84
CA LEU A 70 -6.39 -3.42 -0.49
C LEU A 70 -6.43 -3.17 1.02
N VAL A 71 -5.28 -2.80 1.60
CA VAL A 71 -5.19 -2.47 3.03
C VAL A 71 -5.62 -1.02 3.23
N LEU A 72 -6.61 -0.82 4.09
CA LEU A 72 -7.17 0.49 4.37
C LEU A 72 -6.32 1.24 5.41
N GLU A 73 -5.96 0.55 6.48
CA GLU A 73 -5.24 1.11 7.62
C GLU A 73 -4.55 -0.03 8.39
N TYR A 74 -3.48 0.31 9.10
CA TYR A 74 -2.83 -0.59 10.06
C TYR A 74 -2.31 0.16 11.29
N TYR A 75 -2.11 -0.57 12.38
CA TYR A 75 -1.41 -0.06 13.56
C TYR A 75 -0.59 -1.16 14.21
N LYS A 76 0.53 -0.76 14.80
CA LYS A 76 1.39 -1.64 15.58
C LYS A 76 1.14 -1.49 17.07
N GLU A 77 1.07 -2.61 17.78
CA GLU A 77 1.00 -2.69 19.23
C GLU A 77 1.86 -3.87 19.70
N ASP A 78 2.95 -3.56 20.40
CA ASP A 78 3.99 -4.51 20.80
C ASP A 78 4.50 -5.35 19.62
N ASP A 79 4.42 -6.68 19.72
CA ASP A 79 4.79 -7.66 18.70
C ASP A 79 3.68 -7.94 17.67
N ASN A 80 2.61 -7.16 17.69
CA ASN A 80 1.47 -7.36 16.81
C ASN A 80 1.27 -6.18 15.89
N ILE A 81 0.82 -6.45 14.67
CA ILE A 81 0.29 -5.45 13.75
C ILE A 81 -1.13 -5.86 13.44
N TYR A 82 -2.05 -4.94 13.64
CA TYR A 82 -3.45 -5.13 13.27
C TYR A 82 -3.70 -4.30 12.03
N PHE A 83 -4.42 -4.84 11.07
CA PHE A 83 -4.75 -4.15 9.83
C PHE A 83 -6.17 -4.45 9.38
N SER A 84 -6.80 -3.48 8.72
CA SER A 84 -8.11 -3.64 8.08
C SER A 84 -7.92 -3.64 6.57
N TYR A 85 -8.62 -4.52 5.88
CA TYR A 85 -8.46 -4.70 4.44
C TYR A 85 -9.77 -5.11 3.77
N ILE A 86 -9.83 -4.93 2.44
CA ILE A 86 -10.89 -5.46 1.60
C ILE A 86 -10.36 -6.74 0.95
N ASP A 87 -11.13 -7.83 1.01
CA ASP A 87 -10.74 -9.07 0.36
C ASP A 87 -10.88 -8.94 -1.16
N GLY A 88 -9.79 -9.22 -1.89
CA GLY A 88 -9.69 -8.91 -3.31
C GLY A 88 -8.38 -9.33 -3.95
N GLN A 89 -8.24 -9.00 -5.22
CA GLN A 89 -7.06 -9.29 -6.04
C GLN A 89 -6.64 -8.09 -6.88
N GLY A 90 -5.47 -8.19 -7.49
CA GLY A 90 -4.95 -7.21 -8.44
C GLY A 90 -4.30 -5.99 -7.79
N PHE A 91 -3.74 -5.14 -8.65
CA PHE A 91 -3.05 -3.91 -8.29
C PHE A 91 -3.53 -2.78 -9.22
N ALA A 92 -3.82 -1.62 -8.66
CA ALA A 92 -4.17 -0.38 -9.33
C ALA A 92 -5.50 -0.46 -10.05
N SER A 93 -5.50 -0.07 -11.32
CA SER A 93 -6.66 -0.19 -12.19
C SER A 93 -7.19 -1.62 -12.31
N ASP A 94 -6.34 -2.61 -12.03
CA ASP A 94 -6.68 -4.03 -12.15
C ASP A 94 -7.16 -4.62 -10.82
N SER A 95 -7.24 -3.81 -9.75
CA SER A 95 -7.76 -4.25 -8.48
C SER A 95 -9.26 -4.54 -8.55
N CYS A 96 -9.68 -5.59 -7.85
CA CYS A 96 -11.07 -5.98 -7.69
C CYS A 96 -11.33 -6.53 -6.29
N TYR A 97 -12.58 -6.52 -5.83
CA TYR A 97 -12.99 -7.09 -4.54
C TYR A 97 -13.84 -8.35 -4.70
N TYR A 98 -13.70 -9.30 -3.78
CA TYR A 98 -14.61 -10.45 -3.68
C TYR A 98 -15.85 -10.12 -2.86
N LYS A 99 -15.61 -9.46 -1.73
CA LYS A 99 -16.57 -9.14 -0.68
C LYS A 99 -16.46 -7.66 -0.36
N PRO A 100 -17.58 -6.91 -0.35
CA PRO A 100 -17.54 -5.47 -0.05
C PRO A 100 -17.30 -5.17 1.43
N GLU A 101 -17.35 -6.18 2.31
CA GLU A 101 -17.15 -6.02 3.74
C GLU A 101 -15.67 -5.81 4.11
N ILE A 102 -15.42 -5.02 5.14
CA ILE A 102 -14.09 -4.89 5.73
C ILE A 102 -13.76 -6.15 6.52
N SER A 103 -12.59 -6.71 6.22
CA SER A 103 -11.97 -7.79 6.99
C SER A 103 -10.85 -7.25 7.85
N TYR A 104 -10.53 -7.98 8.92
CA TYR A 104 -9.49 -7.60 9.87
C TYR A 104 -8.46 -8.72 9.98
N GLY A 105 -7.20 -8.32 9.97
CA GLY A 105 -6.07 -9.22 10.12
C GLY A 105 -5.16 -8.79 11.27
N LYS A 106 -4.41 -9.76 11.78
CA LYS A 106 -3.36 -9.57 12.77
C LYS A 106 -2.11 -10.30 12.33
N ILE A 107 -1.00 -9.59 12.29
CA ILE A 107 0.34 -10.12 12.11
C ILE A 107 0.97 -10.26 13.49
N ILE A 108 1.46 -11.46 13.81
CA ILE A 108 2.26 -11.73 15.01
C ILE A 108 3.72 -11.76 14.58
N LEU A 109 4.44 -10.66 14.81
CA LEU A 109 5.79 -10.42 14.26
C LEU A 109 6.80 -11.48 14.69
N ASN A 110 6.83 -11.82 15.98
CA ASN A 110 7.76 -12.80 16.53
C ASN A 110 7.56 -14.23 15.99
N LYS A 111 6.37 -14.53 15.47
CA LYS A 111 6.02 -15.82 14.85
C LYS A 111 5.98 -15.76 13.33
N ASN A 112 6.15 -14.58 12.74
CA ASN A 112 5.99 -14.33 11.31
C ASN A 112 4.69 -14.95 10.76
N HIS A 113 3.57 -14.70 11.44
CA HIS A 113 2.30 -15.38 11.21
C HIS A 113 1.15 -14.38 11.09
N ILE A 114 0.27 -14.59 10.11
CA ILE A 114 -0.93 -13.77 9.88
C ILE A 114 -2.15 -14.58 10.26
N ILE A 115 -3.07 -13.97 10.99
CA ILE A 115 -4.38 -14.53 11.34
C ILE A 115 -5.49 -13.55 10.99
N ASN A 116 -6.63 -14.07 10.56
CA ASN A 116 -7.85 -13.30 10.45
C ASN A 116 -8.47 -13.14 11.85
N ILE A 117 -8.96 -11.95 12.15
CA ILE A 117 -9.64 -11.64 13.42
C ILE A 117 -11.05 -11.12 13.10
N ASN A 118 -11.99 -11.35 14.01
CA ASN A 118 -13.38 -10.97 13.79
C ASN A 118 -13.63 -9.47 13.93
N SER A 119 -12.81 -8.80 14.73
CA SER A 119 -12.82 -7.35 14.92
C SER A 119 -11.45 -6.90 15.41
N MET A 120 -11.15 -5.61 15.23
CA MET A 120 -10.05 -4.99 15.95
C MET A 120 -10.46 -4.71 17.39
N GLU A 121 -9.62 -5.13 18.34
CA GLU A 121 -9.87 -5.05 19.79
C GLU A 121 -9.86 -3.61 20.35
N LYS A 122 -9.86 -2.55 19.51
CA LYS A 122 -9.87 -1.15 19.91
C LYS A 122 -10.94 -0.33 19.18
N ASN A 123 -11.77 0.37 19.97
CA ASN A 123 -12.96 1.14 19.59
C ASN A 123 -12.79 2.31 18.59
N ASN A 124 -11.63 2.50 17.95
CA ASN A 124 -11.40 3.69 17.11
C ASN A 124 -10.79 3.43 15.74
N PHE A 125 -10.41 2.19 15.45
CA PHE A 125 -9.88 1.82 14.15
C PHE A 125 -11.02 1.55 13.18
N LEU A 126 -11.10 2.37 12.12
CA LEU A 126 -12.14 2.43 11.08
C LEU A 126 -13.45 1.70 11.44
N SER A 127 -14.40 2.41 12.06
CA SER A 127 -15.80 2.00 11.91
C SER A 127 -16.16 2.06 10.42
N GLU A 128 -17.12 1.27 9.96
CA GLU A 128 -17.60 1.33 8.56
C GLU A 128 -17.97 2.78 8.15
N ASP A 129 -18.38 3.60 9.12
CA ASP A 129 -18.67 5.03 8.93
C ASP A 129 -17.42 5.85 8.53
N LYS A 130 -16.23 5.46 9.02
CA LYS A 130 -14.95 6.13 8.76
C LYS A 130 -14.28 5.70 7.46
N ILE A 131 -14.84 4.76 6.71
CA ILE A 131 -14.34 4.40 5.37
C ILE A 131 -14.32 5.65 4.48
N MET A 132 -13.23 5.84 3.73
CA MET A 132 -13.14 6.95 2.79
C MET A 132 -14.27 6.89 1.76
N LYS A 133 -14.87 8.05 1.42
CA LYS A 133 -15.95 8.13 0.43
C LYS A 133 -15.57 7.47 -0.92
N GLY A 134 -14.28 7.58 -1.31
CA GLY A 134 -13.74 6.93 -2.51
C GLY A 134 -13.87 5.42 -2.47
N THR A 135 -13.40 4.80 -1.38
CA THR A 135 -13.52 3.35 -1.15
C THR A 135 -14.96 2.87 -1.17
N ARG A 136 -15.90 3.57 -0.51
CA ARG A 136 -17.33 3.20 -0.54
C ARG A 136 -17.92 3.24 -1.95
N ASN A 137 -17.62 4.30 -2.71
CA ASN A 137 -18.08 4.41 -4.09
C ASN A 137 -17.49 3.30 -4.97
N TRP A 138 -16.21 2.97 -4.76
CA TRP A 138 -15.54 1.91 -5.47
C TRP A 138 -16.13 0.53 -5.16
N LEU A 139 -16.42 0.23 -3.90
CA LEU A 139 -17.10 -1.00 -3.47
C LEU A 139 -18.54 -1.10 -4.00
N ALA A 140 -19.24 0.04 -4.15
CA ALA A 140 -20.61 0.07 -4.66
C ALA A 140 -20.70 -0.16 -6.18
N ASP A 141 -19.60 -0.01 -6.93
CA ASP A 141 -19.58 -0.21 -8.38
C ASP A 141 -19.36 -1.70 -8.72
N PRO A 142 -20.35 -2.40 -9.31
CA PRO A 142 -20.25 -3.83 -9.59
C PRO A 142 -19.11 -4.21 -10.53
N LYS A 143 -18.61 -3.27 -11.35
CA LYS A 143 -17.50 -3.53 -12.26
C LYS A 143 -16.19 -3.84 -11.53
N ASN A 144 -16.08 -3.39 -10.28
CA ASN A 144 -14.91 -3.59 -9.43
C ASN A 144 -14.99 -4.91 -8.64
N LYS A 145 -16.10 -5.65 -8.77
CA LYS A 145 -16.20 -6.98 -8.18
C LYS A 145 -15.39 -7.96 -9.02
N CYS A 146 -14.57 -8.78 -8.36
CA CYS A 146 -13.82 -9.80 -9.06
C CYS A 146 -14.76 -10.76 -9.78
N ASN A 147 -14.48 -11.02 -11.07
CA ASN A 147 -15.10 -12.14 -11.75
C ASN A 147 -14.56 -13.40 -11.11
N ILE A 148 -15.42 -14.09 -10.35
CA ILE A 148 -15.15 -15.45 -9.92
C ILE A 148 -15.25 -16.30 -11.19
N GLN A 149 -14.19 -16.34 -12.01
CA GLN A 149 -13.99 -17.50 -12.84
C GLN A 149 -13.75 -18.64 -11.86
N THR A 150 -14.74 -19.54 -11.77
CA THR A 150 -14.54 -20.86 -11.21
C THR A 150 -13.26 -21.41 -11.83
N LEU A 151 -12.20 -21.49 -11.01
CA LEU A 151 -11.08 -22.37 -11.27
C LEU A 151 -11.67 -23.78 -11.19
N ASP A 152 -12.24 -24.24 -12.31
CA ASP A 152 -12.48 -25.67 -12.57
C ASP A 152 -11.12 -26.38 -12.73
#